data_AF-A0A9R0J9S2-F1
#
_entry.id   AF-A0A9R0J9S2-F1
#
_cell.length_a   1.000
_cell.length_b   1.000
_cell.length_c   1.000
_cell.angle_alpha   90.00
_cell.angle_beta   90.00
_cell.angle_gamma   90.00
#
_symmetry.space_group_name_H-M   'P 1'
#
loop_
_entity.id
_entity.type
_entity.pdbx_description
1 polymer ?
#
loop_
_entity_poly.entity_id
_entity_poly.type
_entity_poly.pdbx_seq_one_letter_code
_entity_poly.pdbx_strand_id
1 'polypeptide(L)'
;MAIMVKKGWRQKCSRRLSGVVCKMFRTKGYRAKWCHPSIRKRLAALRATEAFKKKSDQCSINRKKPGKATPIHCQGSKSSEQIRIELEKKLLRPPTPSEVYYKGHAKENGEFVDETSRKVWSDFQKQEIYQLGGRES
;
A
#
# COMPACT_ATOMS: atom_id res chain seq x y z
N MET A 1 18.42 -15.77 10.71
CA MET A 1 18.89 -14.38 10.49
C MET A 1 19.63 -14.15 9.17
N ALA A 2 20.68 -14.92 8.82
CA ALA A 2 21.49 -14.67 7.61
C ALA A 2 20.71 -14.68 6.26
N ILE A 3 19.69 -15.54 6.13
CA ILE A 3 18.83 -15.61 4.93
C ILE A 3 18.00 -14.33 4.75
N MET A 4 17.48 -13.78 5.85
CA MET A 4 16.70 -12.52 5.84
C MET A 4 17.57 -11.31 5.48
N VAL A 5 18.80 -11.26 6.00
CA VAL A 5 19.78 -10.21 5.66
C VAL A 5 20.10 -10.22 4.15
N LYS A 6 20.33 -11.41 3.58
CA LYS A 6 20.56 -11.57 2.13
C LYS A 6 19.34 -11.13 1.30
N LYS A 7 18.12 -11.45 1.75
CA LYS A 7 16.87 -11.03 1.06
C LYS A 7 16.70 -9.52 1.09
N GLY A 8 16.88 -8.89 2.25
CA GLY A 8 16.80 -7.43 2.40
C GLY A 8 17.85 -6.69 1.57
N TRP A 9 19.07 -7.19 1.54
CA TRP A 9 20.15 -6.64 0.70
C TRP A 9 19.82 -6.71 -0.79
N ARG A 10 19.41 -7.88 -1.29
CA ARG A 10 19.00 -8.07 -2.69
C ARG A 10 17.86 -7.14 -3.09
N GLN A 11 16.88 -6.94 -2.20
CA GLN A 11 15.78 -6.02 -2.45
C GLN A 11 16.26 -4.57 -2.58
N LYS A 12 17.16 -4.11 -1.70
CA LYS A 12 17.76 -2.78 -1.77
C LYS A 12 18.54 -2.58 -3.09
N CYS A 13 19.39 -3.53 -3.47
CA CYS A 13 20.13 -3.50 -4.74
C CYS A 13 19.18 -3.44 -5.94
N SER A 14 18.17 -4.31 -5.98
CA SER A 14 17.17 -4.35 -7.05
C SER A 14 16.43 -3.01 -7.20
N ARG A 15 16.01 -2.41 -6.08
CA ARG A 15 15.35 -1.09 -6.08
C ARG A 15 16.28 0.00 -6.62
N ARG A 16 17.57 -0.02 -6.24
CA ARG A 16 18.56 0.94 -6.73
C ARG A 16 18.76 0.80 -8.25
N LEU A 17 18.98 -0.42 -8.74
CA LEU A 17 19.16 -0.70 -10.17
C LEU A 17 17.92 -0.30 -10.98
N SER A 18 16.72 -0.64 -10.49
CA SER A 18 15.46 -0.25 -11.12
C SER A 18 15.31 1.27 -11.23
N GLY A 19 15.69 2.00 -10.19
CA GLY A 19 15.71 3.47 -10.20
C GLY A 19 16.68 4.05 -11.22
N VAL A 20 17.88 3.47 -11.36
CA VAL A 20 18.86 3.89 -12.37
C VAL A 20 18.31 3.63 -13.77
N VAL A 21 17.78 2.43 -14.05
CA VAL A 21 17.18 2.10 -15.35
C VAL A 21 16.04 3.06 -15.68
N CYS A 22 15.17 3.37 -14.72
CA CYS A 22 14.11 4.35 -14.89
C CYS A 22 14.66 5.74 -15.29
N LYS A 23 15.70 6.23 -14.61
CA LYS A 23 16.36 7.50 -14.95
C LYS A 23 17.02 7.49 -16.33
N MET A 24 17.65 6.37 -16.73
CA MET A 24 18.27 6.22 -18.06
C MET A 24 17.28 6.47 -19.21
N PHE A 25 16.01 6.10 -19.04
CA PHE A 25 15.00 6.24 -20.09
C PHE A 25 14.06 7.44 -19.92
N ARG A 26 13.98 8.04 -18.72
CA ARG A 26 13.10 9.21 -18.46
C ARG A 26 13.83 10.54 -18.47
N THR A 27 15.11 10.57 -18.12
CA THR A 27 15.88 11.81 -17.99
C THR A 27 16.80 12.00 -19.19
N LYS A 28 16.57 13.08 -19.95
CA LYS A 28 17.43 13.44 -21.10
C LYS A 28 18.86 13.66 -20.60
N GLY A 29 19.84 13.10 -21.32
CA GLY A 29 21.26 13.24 -20.97
C GLY A 29 21.75 12.38 -19.78
N TYR A 30 20.87 11.66 -19.07
CA TYR A 30 21.34 10.81 -17.96
C TYR A 30 22.16 9.62 -18.47
N ARG A 31 23.38 9.49 -17.94
CA ARG A 31 24.29 8.36 -18.17
C ARG A 31 24.90 7.91 -16.84
N ALA A 32 24.71 6.65 -16.49
CA ALA A 32 25.40 6.06 -15.35
C ALA A 32 26.86 5.76 -15.76
N LYS A 33 27.84 6.47 -15.18
CA LYS A 33 29.27 6.35 -15.52
C LYS A 33 29.81 4.92 -15.38
N TRP A 34 29.34 4.20 -14.36
CA TRP A 34 29.70 2.81 -14.08
C TRP A 34 29.02 1.78 -15.00
N CYS A 35 28.00 2.19 -15.76
CA CYS A 35 27.23 1.28 -16.62
C CYS A 35 27.73 1.39 -18.06
N HIS A 36 28.21 0.28 -18.61
CA HIS A 36 28.70 0.25 -19.98
C HIS A 36 27.59 0.63 -20.99
N PRO A 37 27.85 1.46 -22.02
CA PRO A 37 26.82 1.92 -22.97
C PRO A 37 26.04 0.81 -23.67
N SER A 38 26.65 -0.37 -23.86
CA SER A 38 25.97 -1.53 -24.45
C SER A 38 24.77 -2.01 -23.62
N ILE A 39 24.80 -1.84 -22.30
CA ILE A 39 23.69 -2.23 -21.42
C ILE A 39 22.45 -1.40 -21.73
N ARG A 40 22.61 -0.09 -21.97
CA ARG A 40 21.49 0.77 -22.37
C ARG A 40 20.88 0.29 -23.68
N LYS A 41 21.70 -0.06 -24.67
CA LYS A 41 21.23 -0.59 -25.97
C LYS A 41 20.43 -1.89 -25.78
N ARG A 42 20.96 -2.85 -25.01
CA ARG A 42 20.27 -4.11 -24.70
C ARG A 42 18.95 -3.89 -23.97
N LEU A 43 18.93 -3.01 -22.98
CA LEU A 43 17.70 -2.66 -22.26
C LEU A 43 16.69 -1.96 -23.17
N ALA A 44 17.13 -1.11 -24.09
CA ALA A 44 16.25 -0.46 -25.05
C ALA A 44 15.58 -1.49 -25.97
N ALA A 45 16.34 -2.46 -26.49
CA ALA A 45 15.82 -3.56 -27.29
C ALA A 45 14.79 -4.40 -26.50
N LEU A 46 15.09 -4.77 -25.25
CA LEU A 46 14.15 -5.49 -24.39
C LEU A 46 12.86 -4.71 -24.14
N ARG A 47 12.96 -3.39 -23.91
CA ARG A 47 11.78 -2.54 -23.67
C ARG A 47 10.94 -2.31 -24.93
N ALA A 48 11.55 -2.44 -26.11
CA ALA A 48 10.85 -2.35 -27.39
C ALA A 48 10.02 -3.61 -27.71
N THR A 49 10.30 -4.74 -27.04
CA THR A 49 9.53 -5.98 -27.23
C THR A 49 8.07 -5.81 -26.80
N GLU A 50 7.16 -6.43 -27.56
CA GLU A 50 5.72 -6.38 -27.29
C GLU A 50 5.36 -7.00 -25.94
N ALA A 51 6.03 -8.09 -25.55
CA ALA A 51 5.85 -8.72 -24.24
C ALA A 51 6.14 -7.73 -23.09
N PHE A 52 7.20 -6.92 -23.22
CA PHE A 52 7.52 -5.90 -22.23
C PHE A 52 6.49 -4.78 -22.20
N LYS A 53 6.09 -4.25 -23.37
CA LYS A 53 5.08 -3.19 -23.47
C LYS A 53 3.76 -3.62 -22.84
N LYS A 54 3.23 -4.79 -23.22
CA LYS A 54 2.00 -5.36 -22.66
C LYS A 54 2.05 -5.46 -21.14
N LYS A 55 3.16 -5.95 -20.58
CA LYS A 55 3.33 -6.04 -19.12
C LYS A 55 3.42 -4.65 -18.47
N SER A 56 4.15 -3.72 -19.08
CA SER A 56 4.30 -2.35 -18.60
C SER A 56 2.95 -1.62 -18.58
N ASP A 57 2.16 -1.76 -19.64
CA ASP A 57 0.85 -1.14 -19.79
C ASP A 57 -0.15 -1.70 -18.80
N GLN A 58 -0.20 -3.03 -18.64
CA GLN A 58 -1.01 -3.65 -17.59
C GLN A 58 -0.63 -3.15 -16.20
N CYS A 59 0.67 -3.05 -15.87
CA CYS A 59 1.11 -2.47 -14.61
C CYS A 59 0.73 -0.99 -14.45
N SER A 60 0.69 -0.24 -15.56
CA SER A 60 0.23 1.15 -15.58
C SER A 60 -1.26 1.25 -15.27
N ILE A 61 -2.09 0.43 -15.93
CA ILE A 61 -3.53 0.33 -15.70
C ILE A 61 -3.83 -0.05 -14.25
N ASN A 62 -3.14 -1.07 -13.73
CA ASN A 62 -3.30 -1.53 -12.35
C ASN A 62 -2.96 -0.44 -11.32
N ARG A 63 -1.97 0.42 -11.61
CA ARG A 63 -1.64 1.57 -10.76
C ARG A 63 -2.65 2.71 -10.85
N LYS A 64 -3.19 2.97 -12.05
CA LYS A 64 -4.21 4.00 -12.26
C LYS A 64 -5.54 3.66 -11.60
N LYS A 65 -5.81 2.35 -11.34
CA LYS A 65 -7.05 1.86 -10.71
C LYS A 65 -8.30 2.55 -11.29
N PRO A 66 -8.52 2.52 -12.61
CA PRO A 66 -9.69 3.18 -13.20
C PRO A 66 -10.96 2.66 -12.53
N GLY A 67 -11.75 3.56 -11.93
CA GLY A 67 -13.00 3.24 -11.25
C GLY A 67 -12.90 2.70 -9.81
N LYS A 68 -11.71 2.57 -9.22
CA LYS A 68 -11.57 2.26 -7.78
C LYS A 68 -10.92 3.42 -7.06
N ALA A 69 -11.58 3.92 -6.01
CA ALA A 69 -10.97 4.87 -5.09
C ALA A 69 -9.63 4.29 -4.59
N THR A 70 -8.60 5.13 -4.53
CA THR A 70 -7.37 4.75 -3.84
C THR A 70 -7.77 4.45 -2.39
N PRO A 71 -7.44 3.27 -1.83
CA PRO A 71 -7.62 3.03 -0.40
C PRO A 71 -6.77 4.04 0.34
N ILE A 72 -7.42 5.10 0.82
CA ILE A 72 -6.78 6.15 1.59
C ILE A 72 -7.05 5.78 3.04
N HIS A 73 -6.06 5.24 3.73
CA HIS A 73 -6.20 5.06 5.18
C HIS A 73 -5.98 6.43 5.86
N CYS A 74 -6.83 6.79 6.81
CA CYS A 74 -6.68 8.01 7.61
C CYS A 74 -5.53 7.90 8.63
N GLN A 75 -5.06 6.70 8.88
CA GLN A 75 -4.02 6.37 9.87
C GLN A 75 -2.62 6.89 9.52
N GLY A 76 -2.35 7.24 8.25
CA GLY A 76 -1.05 7.73 7.81
C GLY A 76 0.08 6.72 8.10
N SER A 77 1.13 7.17 8.79
CA SER A 77 2.27 6.33 9.20
C SER A 77 2.10 5.66 10.55
N LYS A 78 1.02 5.94 11.28
CA LYS A 78 0.79 5.32 12.59
C LYS A 78 0.51 3.84 12.40
N SER A 79 0.92 3.00 13.35
CA SER A 79 0.50 1.60 13.42
C SER A 79 -0.87 1.48 14.10
N SER A 80 -1.57 0.36 13.87
CA SER A 80 -2.88 0.15 14.49
C SER A 80 -2.76 0.05 16.01
N GLU A 81 -1.60 -0.41 16.50
CA GLU A 81 -1.25 -0.42 17.91
C GLU A 81 -1.08 0.98 18.48
N GLN A 82 -0.44 1.90 17.74
CA GLN A 82 -0.37 3.30 18.15
C GLN A 82 -1.76 3.94 18.20
N ILE A 83 -2.65 3.64 17.24
CA ILE A 83 -4.04 4.10 17.29
C ILE A 83 -4.75 3.53 18.53
N ARG A 84 -4.56 2.24 18.83
CA ARG A 84 -5.14 1.59 20.02
C ARG A 84 -4.73 2.32 21.30
N ILE A 85 -3.44 2.57 21.49
CA ILE A 85 -2.91 3.28 22.67
C ILE A 85 -3.46 4.72 22.75
N GLU A 86 -3.54 5.43 21.62
CA GLU A 86 -4.11 6.79 21.58
C GLU A 86 -5.60 6.81 21.93
N LEU A 87 -6.37 5.82 21.47
CA LEU A 87 -7.79 5.67 21.79
C LEU A 87 -8.00 5.28 23.25
N GLU A 88 -7.18 4.37 23.78
CA GLU A 88 -7.23 3.92 25.18
C GLU A 88 -7.05 5.09 26.15
N LYS A 89 -6.09 5.98 25.86
CA LYS A 89 -5.87 7.22 26.63
C LYS A 89 -7.05 8.20 26.57
N LYS A 90 -7.78 8.24 25.44
CA LYS A 90 -8.92 9.15 25.25
C LYS A 90 -10.21 8.63 25.89
N LEU A 91 -10.45 7.32 25.77
CA LEU A 91 -11.66 6.67 26.25
C LEU A 91 -11.55 6.24 27.73
N LEU A 92 -10.32 6.26 28.28
CA LEU A 92 -10.01 5.75 29.63
C LEU A 92 -10.43 4.28 29.82
N ARG A 93 -10.50 3.53 28.72
CA ARG A 93 -10.80 2.11 28.66
C ARG A 93 -10.14 1.47 27.44
N PRO A 94 -9.94 0.14 27.42
CA PRO A 94 -9.50 -0.56 26.22
C PRO A 94 -10.49 -0.32 25.05
N PRO A 95 -10.01 0.18 23.89
CA PRO A 95 -10.87 0.36 22.73
C PRO A 95 -11.18 -0.98 22.07
N THR A 96 -12.37 -1.08 21.48
CA THR A 96 -12.74 -2.29 20.72
C THR A 96 -12.00 -2.32 19.37
N PRO A 97 -11.88 -3.52 18.74
CA PRO A 97 -11.34 -3.61 17.39
C PRO A 97 -12.11 -2.77 16.37
N SER A 98 -13.43 -2.65 16.53
CA SER A 98 -14.30 -1.81 15.71
C SER A 98 -13.90 -0.34 15.84
N GLU A 99 -13.72 0.20 17.05
CA GLU A 99 -13.30 1.59 17.27
C GLU A 99 -11.92 1.92 16.67
N VAL A 100 -10.96 0.99 16.81
CA VAL A 100 -9.64 1.13 16.19
C VAL A 100 -9.76 1.14 14.66
N TYR A 101 -10.61 0.26 14.11
CA TYR A 101 -10.87 0.21 12.67
C TYR A 101 -11.52 1.51 12.16
N TYR A 102 -12.54 2.01 12.86
CA TYR A 102 -13.23 3.25 12.53
C TYR A 102 -12.25 4.42 12.48
N LYS A 103 -11.38 4.55 13.49
CA LYS A 103 -10.39 5.64 13.52
C LYS A 103 -9.40 5.61 12.36
N GLY A 104 -9.10 4.43 11.82
CA GLY A 104 -8.22 4.26 10.67
C GLY A 104 -8.88 4.50 9.31
N HIS A 105 -10.21 4.43 9.22
CA HIS A 105 -10.94 4.35 7.95
C HIS A 105 -12.12 5.33 7.81
N ALA A 106 -12.42 6.09 8.87
CA ALA A 106 -13.37 7.20 8.84
C ALA A 106 -12.63 8.54 8.97
N LYS A 107 -13.09 9.51 8.20
CA LYS A 107 -12.65 10.91 8.29
C LYS A 107 -13.26 11.57 9.52
N GLU A 108 -12.78 12.76 9.87
CA GLU A 108 -13.31 13.55 11.00
C GLU A 108 -14.78 13.96 10.81
N ASN A 109 -15.25 14.08 9.56
CA ASN A 109 -16.67 14.33 9.23
C ASN A 109 -17.55 13.05 9.33
N GLY A 110 -16.99 11.92 9.76
CA GLY A 110 -17.69 10.64 9.91
C GLY A 110 -17.86 9.83 8.61
N GLU A 111 -17.43 10.36 7.46
CA GLU A 111 -17.49 9.64 6.19
C GLU A 111 -16.35 8.61 6.07
N PHE A 112 -16.68 7.44 5.51
CA PHE A 112 -15.68 6.42 5.21
C PHE A 112 -14.85 6.78 3.98
N VAL A 113 -13.58 6.38 4.02
CA VAL A 113 -12.60 6.64 2.95
C VAL A 113 -12.93 5.90 1.65
N ASP A 114 -13.60 4.75 1.75
CA ASP A 114 -14.12 3.99 0.62
C ASP A 114 -15.34 3.12 0.99
N GLU A 115 -16.02 2.61 -0.03
CA GLU A 115 -17.18 1.73 0.08
C GLU A 115 -16.87 0.44 0.86
N THR A 116 -15.68 -0.12 0.67
CA THR A 116 -15.26 -1.35 1.34
C THR A 116 -15.16 -1.12 2.85
N SER A 117 -14.60 0.01 3.25
CA SER A 117 -14.44 0.40 4.64
C SER A 117 -15.78 0.55 5.34
N ARG A 118 -16.75 1.17 4.65
CA ARG A 118 -18.13 1.27 5.13
C ARG A 118 -18.77 -0.11 5.33
N LYS A 119 -18.62 -1.02 4.35
CA LYS A 119 -19.18 -2.38 4.44
C LYS A 119 -18.62 -3.16 5.61
N VAL A 120 -17.29 -3.14 5.79
CA VAL A 120 -16.63 -3.81 6.93
C VAL A 120 -17.11 -3.22 8.26
N TRP A 121 -17.30 -1.90 8.34
CA TRP A 121 -17.89 -1.26 9.53
C TRP A 121 -19.32 -1.74 9.81
N SER A 122 -20.16 -1.81 8.78
CA SER A 122 -21.52 -2.34 8.91
C SER A 122 -21.53 -3.80 9.40
N ASP A 123 -20.56 -4.61 8.97
CA ASP A 123 -20.44 -6.00 9.42
C ASP A 123 -20.00 -6.08 10.89
N PHE A 124 -19.08 -5.22 11.35
CA PHE A 124 -18.75 -5.10 12.77
C PHE A 124 -19.97 -4.75 13.62
N GLN A 125 -20.77 -3.77 13.18
CA GLN A 125 -21.97 -3.35 13.89
C GLN A 125 -23.01 -4.49 13.98
N LYS A 126 -23.21 -5.24 12.90
CA LYS A 126 -24.10 -6.43 12.92
C LYS A 126 -23.62 -7.50 13.89
N GLN A 127 -22.31 -7.74 13.96
CA GLN A 127 -21.73 -8.71 14.88
C GLN A 127 -21.88 -8.27 16.35
N GLU A 128 -21.67 -6.99 16.65
CA GLU A 128 -21.88 -6.45 18.00
C GLU A 128 -23.34 -6.63 18.44
N ILE A 129 -24.30 -6.34 17.55
CA ILE A 129 -25.74 -6.54 17.81
C ILE A 129 -26.05 -8.03 18.07
N TYR A 130 -25.52 -8.94 17.25
CA TYR A 130 -25.74 -10.38 17.43
C TYR A 130 -25.18 -10.91 18.76
N GLN A 131 -24.00 -10.44 19.16
CA GLN A 131 -23.37 -10.83 20.42
C GLN A 131 -24.07 -10.27 21.66
N LEU A 132 -24.70 -9.09 21.54
CA LEU A 132 -25.51 -8.49 22.60
C LEU A 132 -26.89 -9.16 22.70
N GLY A 133 -27.57 -9.40 21.58
CA GLY A 133 -28.88 -10.06 21.54
C GLY A 133 -28.85 -11.55 21.90
N GLY A 134 -27.72 -12.24 21.71
CA GLY A 134 -27.53 -13.62 22.15
C GLY A 134 -27.16 -13.81 23.63
N ARG A 135 -27.00 -12.71 24.40
CA ARG A 135 -26.80 -12.74 25.85
C ARG A 135 -28.09 -12.52 26.65
N GLU A 136 -29.19 -12.18 25.98
CA GLU A 136 -30.50 -11.92 26.60
C GLU A 136 -31.49 -13.10 26.45
N SER A 137 -31.03 -14.29 26.02
CA SER A 137 -31.81 -15.53 25.90
C SER A 137 -31.26 -16.67 26.73
#